data_AF-A0A2A6CZL1-F1
#
_entry.id   AF-A0A2A6CZL1-F1
#
_cell.length_a   1.000
_cell.length_b   1.000
_cell.length_c   1.000
_cell.angle_alpha   90.00
_cell.angle_beta   90.00
_cell.angle_gamma   90.00
#
_symmetry.space_group_name_H-M   'P 1'
#
loop_
_entity.id
_entity.type
_entity.pdbx_description
1 polymer ?
#
loop_
_entity_poly.entity_id
_entity_poly.type
_entity_poly.pdbx_seq_one_letter_code
_entity_poly.pdbx_strand_id
1 'polypeptide(L)'
;MKRPLIMRFLLAVSLLVAAALVAAESKPPIRGTKCAPNQVINRLTVYENGAIEAECGPLPCGSSGYKCTDGIVACRSDNDIFNGMSWAPNGQSVLLRCCGLNVPKKIYVGTDLVTAGSFYVGGAISEKDKYGSGGAEYDFITNIRTEQGGVRVWVYRVMCDAPGAHAAAPRPAAAAAPVQQPRPAPAAVPAVPAETDAARQEAFEARRRYLLERLSGQQKQQAAQSEEIEEQGDEEGEYEDEEESPASTFNPLRYRPAVRGNKAPRV
;
A
#
# COMPACT_ATOMS: atom_id res chain seq x y z
N MET A 1 -65.44 -2.87 18.48
CA MET A 1 -64.01 -2.94 18.82
C MET A 1 -63.27 -3.76 17.76
N LYS A 2 -62.58 -3.13 16.78
CA LYS A 2 -61.87 -3.82 15.66
C LYS A 2 -60.40 -3.32 15.48
N ARG A 3 -59.83 -2.66 16.49
CA ARG A 3 -58.49 -2.05 16.43
C ARG A 3 -57.27 -2.98 16.57
N PRO A 4 -57.32 -4.18 17.19
CA PRO A 4 -56.08 -4.94 17.44
C PRO A 4 -55.52 -5.65 16.20
N LEU A 5 -56.36 -5.92 15.19
CA LEU A 5 -55.94 -6.64 13.98
C LEU A 5 -55.14 -5.74 13.03
N ILE A 6 -55.55 -4.48 12.88
CA ILE A 6 -54.92 -3.51 11.96
C ILE A 6 -53.52 -3.14 12.46
N MET A 7 -53.35 -2.95 13.77
CA MET A 7 -52.06 -2.60 14.37
C MET A 7 -51.04 -3.74 14.28
N ARG A 8 -51.48 -5.01 14.39
CA ARG A 8 -50.62 -6.18 14.18
C ARG A 8 -50.22 -6.36 12.71
N PHE A 9 -51.13 -6.05 11.78
CA PHE A 9 -50.84 -6.08 10.34
C PHE A 9 -49.81 -5.02 9.96
N LEU A 10 -49.95 -3.79 10.46
CA LEU A 10 -48.98 -2.71 10.21
C LEU A 10 -47.58 -3.02 10.79
N LEU A 11 -47.52 -3.62 11.98
CA LEU A 11 -46.25 -4.03 12.59
C LEU A 11 -45.58 -5.17 11.82
N ALA A 12 -46.35 -6.15 11.34
CA ALA A 12 -45.85 -7.24 10.51
C ALA A 12 -45.36 -6.73 9.15
N VAL A 13 -46.09 -5.81 8.52
CA VAL A 13 -45.67 -5.17 7.25
C VAL A 13 -44.41 -4.34 7.46
N SER A 14 -44.30 -3.58 8.57
CA SER A 14 -43.08 -2.82 8.89
C SER A 14 -41.87 -3.73 9.13
N LEU A 15 -42.04 -4.89 9.77
CA LEU A 15 -40.97 -5.87 9.95
C LEU A 15 -40.56 -6.52 8.62
N LEU A 16 -41.53 -6.83 7.75
CA LEU A 16 -41.28 -7.37 6.41
C LEU A 16 -40.55 -6.38 5.51
N VAL A 17 -40.90 -5.09 5.56
CA VAL A 17 -40.22 -4.03 4.82
C VAL A 17 -38.81 -3.80 5.38
N ALA A 18 -38.61 -3.82 6.70
CA ALA A 18 -37.29 -3.72 7.31
C ALA A 18 -36.40 -4.92 6.96
N ALA A 19 -36.93 -6.14 6.96
CA ALA A 19 -36.20 -7.35 6.56
C ALA A 19 -35.84 -7.32 5.06
N ALA A 20 -36.73 -6.81 4.19
CA ALA A 20 -36.46 -6.66 2.76
C ALA A 20 -35.39 -5.60 2.46
N LEU A 21 -35.34 -4.51 3.23
CA LEU A 21 -34.30 -3.48 3.11
C LEU A 21 -32.93 -3.96 3.60
N VAL A 22 -32.87 -4.84 4.61
CA VAL A 22 -31.59 -5.43 5.08
C VAL A 22 -31.05 -6.49 4.12
N ALA A 23 -31.92 -7.17 3.36
CA ALA A 23 -31.50 -8.16 2.36
C ALA A 23 -31.01 -7.52 1.04
N ALA A 24 -31.34 -6.26 0.79
CA ALA A 24 -31.04 -5.56 -0.46
C ALA A 24 -29.79 -4.68 -0.35
N GLU A 25 -28.60 -5.30 -0.35
CA GLU A 25 -27.36 -4.76 -0.99
C GLU A 25 -26.13 -5.61 -0.64
N SER A 26 -26.13 -6.88 -1.06
CA SER A 26 -24.85 -7.53 -1.35
C SER A 26 -24.63 -7.46 -2.86
N LYS A 27 -24.00 -6.37 -3.32
CA LYS A 27 -23.49 -6.32 -4.70
C LYS A 27 -22.58 -7.53 -4.89
N PRO A 28 -22.73 -8.30 -5.98
CA PRO A 28 -21.87 -9.44 -6.22
C PRO A 28 -20.40 -8.98 -6.18
N PRO A 29 -19.51 -9.72 -5.51
CA PRO A 29 -18.12 -9.30 -5.38
C PRO A 29 -17.52 -9.19 -6.77
N ILE A 30 -17.08 -7.99 -7.13
CA ILE A 30 -16.34 -7.76 -8.38
C ILE A 30 -15.01 -8.50 -8.22
N ARG A 31 -14.87 -9.62 -8.92
CA ARG A 31 -13.64 -10.41 -8.95
C ARG A 31 -12.64 -9.65 -9.81
N GLY A 32 -11.62 -9.07 -9.17
CA GLY A 32 -10.48 -8.52 -9.91
C GLY A 32 -9.69 -9.64 -10.58
N THR A 33 -8.99 -9.29 -11.65
CA THR A 33 -8.03 -10.16 -12.31
C THR A 33 -6.81 -10.38 -11.41
N LYS A 34 -6.33 -11.63 -11.39
CA LYS A 34 -5.15 -12.03 -10.62
C LYS A 34 -3.93 -11.97 -11.55
N CYS A 35 -2.77 -11.64 -11.02
CA CYS A 35 -1.54 -11.69 -11.80
C CYS A 35 -1.19 -13.14 -12.18
N ALA A 36 -0.53 -13.31 -13.32
CA ALA A 36 0.01 -14.59 -13.72
C ALA A 36 1.22 -14.97 -12.85
N PRO A 37 1.69 -16.24 -12.87
CA PRO A 37 2.95 -16.62 -12.23
C PRO A 37 4.11 -15.72 -12.68
N ASN A 38 5.01 -15.39 -11.74
CA ASN A 38 6.15 -14.48 -11.96
C ASN A 38 5.75 -13.06 -12.41
N GLN A 39 4.53 -12.63 -12.09
CA GLN A 39 4.12 -11.24 -12.18
C GLN A 39 3.86 -10.65 -10.80
N VAL A 40 4.00 -9.33 -10.73
CA VAL A 40 3.75 -8.51 -9.54
C VAL A 40 2.96 -7.28 -9.92
N ILE A 41 2.20 -6.73 -8.99
CA ILE A 41 1.46 -5.49 -9.25
C ILE A 41 2.46 -4.33 -9.25
N ASN A 42 2.61 -3.68 -10.39
CA ASN A 42 3.53 -2.56 -10.56
C ASN A 42 2.81 -1.23 -10.79
N ARG A 43 1.52 -1.23 -11.10
CA ARG A 43 0.73 -0.01 -11.25
C ARG A 43 -0.59 -0.14 -10.50
N LEU A 44 -0.97 0.94 -9.84
CA LEU A 44 -2.27 1.09 -9.19
C LEU A 44 -2.84 2.45 -9.56
N THR A 45 -4.06 2.44 -10.10
CA THR A 45 -4.79 3.62 -10.54
C THR A 45 -6.04 3.77 -9.67
N VAL A 46 -6.26 4.97 -9.14
CA VAL A 46 -7.50 5.32 -8.44
C VAL A 46 -8.22 6.34 -9.29
N TYR A 47 -9.33 5.92 -9.90
CA TYR A 47 -10.13 6.77 -10.77
C TYR A 47 -10.95 7.79 -9.98
N GLU A 48 -11.43 8.84 -10.65
CA GLU A 48 -12.25 9.90 -10.02
C GLU A 48 -13.56 9.37 -9.44
N ASN A 49 -14.11 8.30 -10.02
CA ASN A 49 -15.31 7.62 -9.53
C ASN A 49 -15.04 6.68 -8.33
N GLY A 50 -13.82 6.64 -7.82
CA GLY A 50 -13.40 5.76 -6.72
C GLY A 50 -13.10 4.31 -7.14
N ALA A 51 -13.18 3.99 -8.43
CA ALA A 51 -12.74 2.67 -8.91
C ALA A 51 -11.22 2.53 -8.75
N ILE A 52 -10.79 1.34 -8.36
CA ILE A 52 -9.38 1.01 -8.17
C ILE A 52 -9.02 -0.06 -9.18
N GLU A 53 -7.95 0.16 -9.93
CA GLU A 53 -7.40 -0.80 -10.87
C GLU A 53 -5.94 -1.08 -10.51
N ALA A 54 -5.57 -2.36 -10.63
CA ALA A 54 -4.23 -2.83 -10.39
C ALA A 54 -3.76 -3.60 -11.62
N GLU A 55 -2.58 -3.24 -12.12
CA GLU A 55 -1.97 -3.85 -13.30
C GLU A 55 -0.74 -4.66 -12.91
N CYS A 56 -0.57 -5.79 -13.59
CA CYS A 56 0.52 -6.73 -13.35
C CYS A 56 1.65 -6.49 -14.34
N GLY A 57 2.88 -6.45 -13.84
CA GLY A 57 4.10 -6.42 -14.62
C GLY A 57 4.96 -7.66 -14.39
N PRO A 58 5.86 -8.01 -15.32
CA PRO A 58 6.77 -9.12 -15.16
C PRO A 58 7.77 -8.86 -14.02
N LEU A 59 8.03 -9.88 -13.21
CA LEU A 59 9.09 -9.85 -12.21
C LEU A 59 10.44 -10.16 -12.90
N PRO A 60 11.45 -9.29 -12.78
CA PRO A 60 12.70 -9.45 -13.54
C PRO A 60 13.61 -10.60 -13.05
N CYS A 61 13.44 -11.06 -11.82
CA CYS A 61 14.18 -12.19 -11.28
C CYS A 61 13.42 -12.84 -10.11
N GLY A 62 13.76 -14.08 -9.79
CA GLY A 62 13.09 -14.84 -8.74
C GLY A 62 11.76 -15.43 -9.20
N SER A 63 10.86 -15.70 -8.25
CA SER A 63 9.55 -16.27 -8.52
C SER A 63 8.45 -15.68 -7.64
N SER A 64 7.25 -15.56 -8.22
CA SER A 64 6.05 -15.13 -7.50
C SER A 64 4.84 -15.98 -7.89
N GLY A 65 3.84 -16.04 -7.00
CA GLY A 65 2.54 -16.65 -7.32
C GLY A 65 2.42 -18.16 -7.04
N TYR A 66 3.40 -18.78 -6.36
CA TYR A 66 3.41 -20.23 -6.12
C TYR A 66 2.57 -20.69 -4.92
N LYS A 67 2.31 -19.81 -3.95
CA LYS A 67 1.46 -20.08 -2.78
C LYS A 67 0.64 -18.83 -2.51
N CYS A 68 -0.68 -18.89 -2.67
CA CYS A 68 -1.53 -17.71 -2.57
C CYS A 68 -2.71 -17.93 -1.64
N THR A 69 -3.05 -16.88 -0.89
CA THR A 69 -4.22 -16.80 -0.02
C THR A 69 -5.10 -15.66 -0.51
N ASP A 70 -6.37 -15.95 -0.80
CA ASP A 70 -7.37 -14.96 -1.22
C ASP A 70 -8.12 -14.39 -0.01
N GLY A 71 -8.75 -13.24 -0.18
CA GLY A 71 -9.74 -12.73 0.78
C GLY A 71 -9.16 -12.10 2.04
N ILE A 72 -7.90 -11.66 2.01
CA ILE A 72 -7.23 -11.11 3.21
C ILE A 72 -7.09 -9.59 3.13
N VAL A 73 -7.17 -8.91 4.27
CA VAL A 73 -7.17 -7.44 4.30
C VAL A 73 -5.78 -6.83 4.02
N ALA A 74 -4.71 -7.58 4.29
CA ALA A 74 -3.33 -7.15 4.09
C ALA A 74 -2.39 -8.36 3.98
N CYS A 75 -1.34 -8.26 3.17
CA CYS A 75 -0.26 -9.24 3.14
C CYS A 75 0.61 -9.07 4.39
N ARG A 76 0.67 -10.09 5.27
CA ARG A 76 1.31 -9.99 6.59
C ARG A 76 2.72 -10.57 6.65
N SER A 77 2.99 -11.58 5.84
CA SER A 77 4.33 -12.19 5.78
C SER A 77 5.23 -11.30 4.95
N ASP A 78 6.50 -11.16 5.35
CA ASP A 78 7.48 -10.40 4.57
C ASP A 78 7.56 -10.92 3.14
N ASN A 79 7.43 -12.23 2.95
CA ASN A 79 7.50 -12.89 1.65
C ASN A 79 6.15 -12.97 0.94
N ASP A 80 5.06 -12.47 1.52
CA ASP A 80 3.78 -12.41 0.83
C ASP A 80 3.59 -11.05 0.18
N ILE A 81 3.14 -11.04 -1.06
CA ILE A 81 2.96 -9.83 -1.87
C ILE A 81 1.57 -9.76 -2.47
N PHE A 82 1.10 -8.53 -2.64
CA PHE A 82 -0.13 -8.20 -3.33
C PHE A 82 -0.06 -8.65 -4.81
N ASN A 83 -0.95 -9.57 -5.19
CA ASN A 83 -0.97 -10.22 -6.50
C ASN A 83 -2.37 -10.22 -7.16
N GLY A 84 -3.35 -9.59 -6.52
CA GLY A 84 -4.70 -9.42 -7.03
C GLY A 84 -5.62 -8.93 -5.92
N MET A 85 -6.81 -8.46 -6.30
CA MET A 85 -7.80 -7.94 -5.36
C MET A 85 -9.23 -8.30 -5.75
N SER A 86 -10.12 -8.18 -4.78
CA SER A 86 -11.57 -8.25 -4.95
C SER A 86 -12.24 -7.30 -3.97
N TRP A 87 -13.40 -6.76 -4.31
CA TRP A 87 -14.18 -5.98 -3.35
C TRP A 87 -14.80 -6.90 -2.29
N ALA A 88 -14.77 -6.44 -1.04
CA ALA A 88 -15.52 -7.08 0.04
C ALA A 88 -17.03 -7.01 -0.24
N PRO A 89 -17.84 -7.91 0.33
CA PRO A 89 -19.29 -7.95 0.08
C PRO A 89 -20.04 -6.65 0.42
N ASN A 90 -19.48 -5.83 1.32
CA ASN A 90 -20.02 -4.52 1.68
C ASN A 90 -19.68 -3.40 0.68
N GLY A 91 -18.82 -3.67 -0.31
CA GLY A 91 -18.37 -2.70 -1.31
C GLY A 91 -17.50 -1.55 -0.77
N GLN A 92 -17.10 -1.59 0.51
CA GLN A 92 -16.38 -0.49 1.17
C GLN A 92 -14.90 -0.76 1.36
N SER A 93 -14.48 -2.03 1.30
CA SER A 93 -13.08 -2.41 1.47
C SER A 93 -12.63 -3.37 0.37
N VAL A 94 -11.32 -3.37 0.14
CA VAL A 94 -10.68 -4.29 -0.80
C VAL A 94 -10.09 -5.46 -0.03
N LEU A 95 -10.34 -6.67 -0.52
CA LEU A 95 -9.69 -7.90 -0.08
C LEU A 95 -8.61 -8.28 -1.07
N LEU A 96 -7.42 -8.56 -0.56
CA LEU A 96 -6.23 -8.88 -1.33
C LEU A 96 -6.08 -10.39 -1.52
N ARG A 97 -5.46 -10.74 -2.64
CA ARG A 97 -4.78 -12.01 -2.88
C ARG A 97 -3.30 -11.78 -2.59
N CYS A 98 -2.80 -12.44 -1.56
CA CYS A 98 -1.39 -12.38 -1.20
C CYS A 98 -0.70 -13.68 -1.59
N CYS A 99 0.40 -13.55 -2.32
CA CYS A 99 1.15 -14.68 -2.85
C CYS A 99 2.60 -14.65 -2.39
N GLY A 100 3.20 -15.83 -2.22
CA GLY A 100 4.63 -15.95 -1.92
C GLY A 100 5.51 -15.36 -3.01
N LEU A 101 6.56 -14.67 -2.58
CA LEU A 101 7.65 -14.09 -3.35
C LEU A 101 8.97 -14.70 -2.88
N ASN A 102 9.77 -15.18 -3.84
CA ASN A 102 11.13 -15.61 -3.61
C ASN A 102 12.07 -14.83 -4.55
N VAL A 103 12.84 -13.90 -3.98
CA VAL A 103 13.78 -13.04 -4.71
C VAL A 103 15.11 -12.96 -3.96
N PRO A 104 16.24 -12.70 -4.65
CA PRO A 104 17.55 -12.66 -4.00
C PRO A 104 17.64 -11.60 -2.90
N LYS A 105 17.20 -10.38 -3.21
CA LYS A 105 17.19 -9.26 -2.27
C LYS A 105 16.01 -8.33 -2.57
N LYS A 106 15.36 -7.87 -1.51
CA LYS A 106 14.34 -6.82 -1.58
C LYS A 106 14.55 -5.79 -0.49
N ILE A 107 14.21 -4.53 -0.77
CA ILE A 107 14.22 -3.45 0.21
C ILE A 107 12.89 -2.71 0.18
N TYR A 108 12.50 -2.20 1.34
CA TYR A 108 11.36 -1.30 1.45
C TYR A 108 11.77 0.09 0.92
N VAL A 109 11.00 0.62 -0.01
CA VAL A 109 11.25 1.95 -0.60
C VAL A 109 10.47 3.02 0.15
N GLY A 110 9.20 2.75 0.43
CA GLY A 110 8.34 3.70 1.09
C GLY A 110 6.86 3.37 0.96
N THR A 111 6.06 4.29 1.48
CA THR A 111 4.60 4.28 1.38
C THR A 111 4.11 5.54 0.72
N ASP A 112 3.04 5.43 -0.05
CA ASP A 112 2.39 6.56 -0.71
C ASP A 112 0.87 6.49 -0.54
N LEU A 113 0.17 7.61 -0.77
CA LEU A 113 -1.28 7.66 -0.84
C LEU A 113 -1.71 8.02 -2.27
N VAL A 114 -2.26 7.05 -2.99
CA VAL A 114 -2.81 7.26 -4.33
C VAL A 114 -4.23 7.80 -4.20
N THR A 115 -4.42 9.09 -4.49
CA THR A 115 -5.72 9.76 -4.41
C THR A 115 -6.56 9.55 -5.67
N ALA A 116 -7.84 9.90 -5.60
CA ALA A 116 -8.72 9.89 -6.77
C ALA A 116 -8.18 10.76 -7.92
N GLY A 117 -8.21 10.22 -9.13
CA GLY A 117 -7.59 10.85 -10.30
C GLY A 117 -6.07 10.76 -10.30
N SER A 118 -5.46 9.80 -9.62
CA SER A 118 -4.00 9.63 -9.61
C SER A 118 -3.61 8.16 -9.72
N PHE A 119 -2.32 7.92 -9.96
CA PHE A 119 -1.79 6.58 -10.05
C PHE A 119 -0.36 6.49 -9.53
N TYR A 120 0.01 5.30 -9.08
CA TYR A 120 1.38 4.90 -8.81
C TYR A 120 1.91 4.01 -9.94
N VAL A 121 3.18 4.19 -10.32
CA VAL A 121 3.88 3.33 -11.29
C VAL A 121 5.25 2.95 -10.77
N GLY A 122 5.43 1.66 -10.50
CA GLY A 122 6.73 1.03 -10.30
C GLY A 122 7.37 0.65 -11.64
N GLY A 123 8.08 -0.47 -11.66
CA GLY A 123 8.79 -0.93 -12.84
C GLY A 123 10.30 -0.83 -12.71
N ALA A 124 10.97 -0.94 -13.86
CA ALA A 124 12.43 -0.87 -13.93
C ALA A 124 12.94 0.51 -13.48
N ILE A 125 14.04 0.49 -12.73
CA ILE A 125 14.67 1.67 -12.17
C ILE A 125 15.84 2.11 -13.03
N SER A 126 15.88 3.41 -13.29
CA SER A 126 16.97 4.09 -14.00
C SER A 126 18.27 3.96 -13.24
N GLU A 127 19.39 3.89 -13.95
CA GLU A 127 20.73 3.71 -13.34
C GLU A 127 21.04 4.76 -12.27
N LYS A 128 20.66 6.01 -12.49
CA LYS A 128 20.84 7.12 -11.54
C LYS A 128 20.09 6.94 -10.20
N ASP A 129 19.04 6.13 -10.18
CA ASP A 129 18.17 5.95 -9.02
C ASP A 129 18.34 4.55 -8.39
N LYS A 130 19.33 3.77 -8.86
CA LYS A 130 19.62 2.44 -8.33
C LYS A 130 20.25 2.53 -6.94
N TYR A 131 19.90 1.57 -6.09
CA TYR A 131 20.48 1.43 -4.75
C TYR A 131 21.74 0.55 -4.76
N GLY A 132 21.81 -0.43 -5.65
CA GLY A 132 22.88 -1.39 -5.82
C GLY A 132 23.63 -1.21 -7.13
N SER A 133 24.84 -1.77 -7.20
CA SER A 133 25.77 -1.65 -8.32
C SER A 133 25.73 -2.81 -9.32
N GLY A 134 24.95 -3.87 -9.04
CA GLY A 134 25.12 -5.17 -9.71
C GLY A 134 24.13 -5.49 -10.83
N GLY A 135 22.84 -5.16 -10.70
CA GLY A 135 21.83 -5.72 -11.62
C GLY A 135 20.59 -4.86 -11.84
N ALA A 136 19.52 -5.50 -12.32
CA ALA A 136 18.24 -4.84 -12.53
C ALA A 136 17.56 -4.56 -11.19
N GLU A 137 17.06 -3.35 -11.02
CA GLU A 137 16.22 -2.96 -9.89
C GLU A 137 14.82 -2.69 -10.38
N TYR A 138 13.83 -3.11 -9.60
CA TYR A 138 12.44 -3.02 -10.01
C TYR A 138 11.52 -2.75 -8.82
N ASP A 139 10.74 -1.68 -8.92
CA ASP A 139 9.77 -1.29 -7.90
C ASP A 139 8.41 -1.91 -8.16
N PHE A 140 7.76 -2.38 -7.11
CA PHE A 140 6.43 -2.98 -7.18
C PHE A 140 5.67 -2.77 -5.88
N ILE A 141 4.35 -2.91 -5.94
CA ILE A 141 3.45 -2.73 -4.81
C ILE A 141 3.32 -4.06 -4.07
N THR A 142 3.72 -4.10 -2.80
CA THR A 142 3.62 -5.31 -1.97
C THR A 142 2.33 -5.39 -1.19
N ASN A 143 1.71 -4.26 -0.89
CA ASN A 143 0.50 -4.19 -0.08
C ASN A 143 -0.27 -2.91 -0.37
N ILE A 144 -1.58 -2.93 -0.09
CA ILE A 144 -2.45 -1.75 -0.22
C ILE A 144 -3.44 -1.68 0.94
N ARG A 145 -3.92 -0.47 1.23
CA ARG A 145 -4.99 -0.23 2.21
C ARG A 145 -5.84 0.93 1.73
N THR A 146 -7.15 0.71 1.66
CA THR A 146 -8.12 1.79 1.43
C THR A 146 -8.13 2.72 2.65
N GLU A 147 -7.95 4.02 2.43
CA GLU A 147 -7.99 5.06 3.46
C GLU A 147 -8.93 6.21 3.03
N GLN A 148 -9.24 7.12 3.95
CA GLN A 148 -10.03 8.31 3.60
C GLN A 148 -9.25 9.13 2.56
N GLY A 149 -9.84 9.36 1.39
CA GLY A 149 -9.24 10.14 0.32
C GLY A 149 -8.37 9.37 -0.68
N GLY A 150 -8.19 8.05 -0.53
CA GLY A 150 -7.41 7.27 -1.51
C GLY A 150 -7.03 5.85 -1.08
N VAL A 151 -5.99 5.33 -1.72
CA VAL A 151 -5.42 4.00 -1.44
C VAL A 151 -3.96 4.17 -1.03
N ARG A 152 -3.64 3.81 0.22
CA ARG A 152 -2.27 3.75 0.68
C ARG A 152 -1.58 2.53 0.08
N VAL A 153 -0.39 2.72 -0.51
CA VAL A 153 0.41 1.67 -1.13
C VAL A 153 1.73 1.51 -0.39
N TRP A 154 2.23 0.28 -0.30
CA TRP A 154 3.57 -0.05 0.19
C TRP A 154 4.41 -0.53 -0.98
N VAL A 155 5.56 0.12 -1.19
CA VAL A 155 6.44 -0.14 -2.32
C VAL A 155 7.70 -0.81 -1.83
N TYR A 156 8.06 -1.90 -2.50
CA TYR A 156 9.35 -2.54 -2.35
C TYR A 156 10.07 -2.56 -3.69
N ARG A 157 11.39 -2.60 -3.57
CA ARG A 157 12.31 -2.79 -4.67
C ARG A 157 12.91 -4.17 -4.61
N VAL A 158 12.84 -4.93 -5.70
CA VAL A 158 13.67 -6.11 -5.88
C VAL A 158 15.00 -5.68 -6.51
N MET A 159 16.09 -6.22 -5.99
CA MET A 159 17.42 -6.13 -6.60
C MET A 159 17.79 -7.50 -7.14
N CYS A 160 17.94 -7.57 -8.46
CA CYS A 160 18.43 -8.76 -9.13
C CYS A 160 19.96 -8.75 -9.15
N ASP A 161 20.55 -9.94 -9.09
CA ASP A 161 21.99 -10.09 -9.29
C ASP A 161 22.36 -9.75 -10.74
N ALA A 162 23.63 -9.40 -10.97
CA ALA A 162 24.14 -9.11 -12.32
C ALA A 162 23.92 -10.31 -13.26
N PRO A 163 23.60 -10.10 -14.55
CA PRO A 163 23.65 -11.18 -15.53
C PRO A 163 25.05 -11.80 -15.52
N GLY A 164 25.17 -13.07 -15.10
CA GLY A 164 26.46 -13.76 -14.94
C GLY A 164 26.96 -13.92 -13.50
N ALA A 165 26.26 -13.38 -12.49
CA ALA A 165 26.58 -13.61 -11.08
C ALA A 165 26.31 -15.06 -10.61
N HIS A 166 25.62 -15.88 -11.41
CA HIS A 166 25.42 -17.31 -11.16
C HIS A 166 25.61 -18.13 -12.44
N ALA A 167 26.87 -18.31 -12.85
CA ALA A 167 27.29 -19.37 -13.77
C ALA A 167 28.23 -20.35 -13.05
N ALA A 168 27.74 -21.00 -11.98
CA ALA A 168 28.23 -22.24 -11.36
C ALA A 168 27.32 -22.54 -10.14
N ALA A 169 26.73 -23.70 -9.89
CA ALA A 169 26.91 -25.04 -10.44
C ALA A 169 25.61 -25.87 -10.23
N PRO A 170 25.41 -26.99 -10.95
CA PRO A 170 24.38 -27.97 -10.63
C PRO A 170 24.65 -28.61 -9.25
N ARG A 171 23.58 -28.85 -8.47
CA ARG A 171 23.62 -29.61 -7.20
C ARG A 171 24.30 -30.98 -7.41
N PRO A 172 25.11 -31.47 -6.46
CA PRO A 172 25.17 -32.91 -6.22
C PRO A 172 24.02 -33.32 -5.29
N ALA A 173 23.43 -34.46 -5.64
CA ALA A 173 22.46 -35.20 -4.85
C ALA A 173 23.11 -35.85 -3.61
N ALA A 174 22.29 -36.00 -2.56
CA ALA A 174 22.41 -36.95 -1.45
C ALA A 174 23.70 -36.93 -0.60
N ALA A 175 23.59 -36.34 0.60
CA ALA A 175 24.24 -36.84 1.80
C ALA A 175 23.28 -36.72 2.99
N ALA A 176 23.35 -37.73 3.86
CA ALA A 176 22.38 -38.12 4.87
C ALA A 176 21.90 -37.01 5.83
N ALA A 177 20.66 -37.16 6.28
CA ALA A 177 20.05 -36.40 7.35
C ALA A 177 20.89 -36.47 8.65
N PRO A 178 21.13 -35.33 9.33
CA PRO A 178 21.58 -35.39 10.71
C PRO A 178 20.39 -35.66 11.64
N VAL A 179 20.66 -36.58 12.55
CA VAL A 179 19.86 -37.11 13.66
C VAL A 179 19.02 -36.04 14.37
N GLN A 180 17.74 -36.39 14.61
CA GLN A 180 16.81 -35.63 15.45
C GLN A 180 17.42 -35.40 16.84
N GLN A 181 17.60 -34.14 17.23
CA GLN A 181 17.74 -33.78 18.64
C GLN A 181 16.36 -33.80 19.32
N PRO A 182 16.24 -34.32 20.56
CA PRO A 182 14.99 -34.29 21.31
C PRO A 182 14.55 -32.85 21.56
N ARG A 183 13.30 -32.57 21.21
CA ARG A 183 12.59 -31.31 21.45
C ARG A 183 12.50 -31.09 22.97
N PRO A 184 13.00 -29.98 23.56
CA PRO A 184 12.61 -29.60 24.91
C PRO A 184 11.12 -29.24 24.92
N ALA A 185 10.42 -29.61 25.99
CA ALA A 185 9.02 -29.27 26.22
C ALA A 185 8.78 -27.76 26.09
N PRO A 186 7.58 -27.31 25.65
CA PRO A 186 7.28 -25.89 25.54
C PRO A 186 7.33 -25.26 26.94
N ALA A 187 8.29 -24.36 27.14
CA ALA A 187 8.21 -23.39 28.23
C ALA A 187 6.96 -22.54 28.01
N ALA A 188 6.16 -22.39 29.06
CA ALA A 188 4.97 -21.56 29.05
C ALA A 188 5.33 -20.15 28.56
N VAL A 189 4.67 -19.72 27.49
CA VAL A 189 4.69 -18.33 27.06
C VAL A 189 4.11 -17.52 28.22
N PRO A 190 4.81 -16.52 28.77
CA PRO A 190 4.16 -15.60 29.70
C PRO A 190 3.00 -14.95 28.96
N ALA A 191 1.80 -15.07 29.51
CA ALA A 191 0.62 -14.41 29.00
C ALA A 191 0.95 -12.93 28.78
N VAL A 192 0.80 -12.45 27.55
CA VAL A 192 0.80 -11.01 27.28
C VAL A 192 -0.30 -10.44 28.18
N PRO A 193 0.01 -9.53 29.13
CA PRO A 193 -1.01 -8.91 29.95
C PRO A 193 -2.02 -8.29 29.00
N ALA A 194 -3.31 -8.50 29.23
CA ALA A 194 -4.34 -7.78 28.51
C ALA A 194 -4.03 -6.28 28.64
N GLU A 195 -3.61 -5.66 27.53
CA GLU A 195 -3.38 -4.22 27.45
C GLU A 195 -4.71 -3.57 27.86
N THR A 196 -4.74 -3.02 29.07
CA THR A 196 -5.93 -2.31 29.55
C THR A 196 -6.13 -1.08 28.67
N ASP A 197 -7.37 -0.66 28.48
CA ASP A 197 -7.69 0.54 27.68
C ASP A 197 -6.88 1.76 28.15
N ALA A 198 -6.50 1.81 29.44
CA ALA A 198 -5.62 2.83 30.01
C ALA A 198 -4.20 2.84 29.41
N ALA A 199 -3.55 1.68 29.23
CA ALA A 199 -2.21 1.60 28.65
C ALA A 199 -2.22 2.01 27.17
N ARG A 200 -3.29 1.67 26.46
CA ARG A 200 -3.50 2.10 25.07
C ARG A 200 -3.79 3.59 24.95
N GLN A 201 -4.54 4.16 25.91
CA GLN A 201 -4.80 5.60 25.99
C GLN A 201 -3.50 6.37 26.25
N GLU A 202 -2.65 5.88 27.16
CA GLU A 202 -1.36 6.49 27.50
C GLU A 202 -0.40 6.48 26.31
N ALA A 203 -0.32 5.36 25.57
CA ALA A 203 0.48 5.28 24.35
C ALA A 203 -0.01 6.25 23.26
N PHE A 204 -1.33 6.46 23.15
CA PHE A 204 -1.92 7.41 22.22
C PHE A 204 -1.61 8.86 22.61
N GLU A 205 -1.71 9.19 23.90
CA GLU A 205 -1.40 10.53 24.42
C GLU A 205 0.10 10.85 24.30
N ALA A 206 0.98 9.90 24.59
CA ALA A 206 2.43 10.04 24.40
C ALA A 206 2.77 10.34 22.93
N ARG A 207 2.14 9.60 21.99
CA ARG A 207 2.33 9.82 20.55
C ARG A 207 1.78 11.17 20.09
N ARG A 208 0.64 11.61 20.65
CA ARG A 208 0.05 12.93 20.36
C ARG A 208 0.95 14.06 20.83
N ARG A 209 1.54 13.96 22.03
CA ARG A 209 2.48 14.96 22.56
C ARG A 209 3.72 15.08 21.68
N TYR A 210 4.31 13.95 21.31
CA TYR A 210 5.47 13.93 20.41
C TYR A 210 5.19 14.59 19.04
N LEU A 211 4.00 14.37 18.47
CA LEU A 211 3.57 15.01 17.23
C LEU A 211 3.39 16.53 17.38
N LEU A 212 2.79 16.98 18.48
CA LEU A 212 2.63 18.40 18.77
C LEU A 212 3.97 19.11 18.96
N GLU A 213 4.94 18.45 19.58
CA GLU A 213 6.29 18.99 19.77
C GLU A 213 7.07 19.09 18.46
N ARG A 214 6.90 18.13 17.53
CA ARG A 214 7.47 18.26 16.17
C ARG A 214 6.82 19.38 15.36
N LEU A 215 5.50 19.55 15.47
CA LEU A 215 4.77 20.62 14.78
C LEU A 215 5.17 22.00 15.30
N SER A 216 5.32 22.16 16.62
CA SER A 216 5.80 23.42 17.21
C SER A 216 7.25 23.71 16.86
N GLY A 217 8.11 22.68 16.79
CA GLY A 217 9.47 22.80 16.28
C GLY A 217 9.53 23.23 14.81
N GLN A 218 8.67 22.68 13.95
CA GLN A 218 8.55 23.11 12.55
C GLN A 218 8.02 24.55 12.42
N GLN A 219 7.04 24.95 13.23
CA GLN A 219 6.55 26.33 13.23
C GLN A 219 7.62 27.33 13.68
N LYS A 220 8.45 26.99 14.67
CA LYS A 220 9.58 27.85 15.08
C LYS A 220 10.66 27.95 13.99
N GLN A 221 10.92 26.87 13.26
CA GLN A 221 11.84 26.91 12.11
C GLN A 221 11.29 27.76 10.95
N GLN A 222 9.98 27.71 10.71
CA GLN A 222 9.33 28.57 9.72
C GLN A 222 9.31 30.04 10.15
N ALA A 223 9.08 30.33 11.44
CA ALA A 223 9.11 31.68 11.98
C ALA A 223 10.52 32.31 11.91
N ALA A 224 11.57 31.54 12.23
CA ALA A 224 12.96 31.99 12.11
C ALA A 224 13.38 32.23 10.64
N GLN A 225 12.89 31.41 9.70
CA GLN A 225 13.11 31.66 8.26
C GLN A 225 12.38 32.90 7.76
N SER A 226 11.21 33.24 8.31
CA SER A 226 10.51 34.47 7.93
C SER A 226 11.14 35.74 8.53
N GLU A 227 11.76 35.67 9.70
CA GLU A 227 12.49 36.81 10.29
C GLU A 227 13.82 37.08 9.55
N GLU A 228 14.53 36.05 9.04
CA GLU A 228 15.74 36.24 8.21
C GLU A 228 15.45 36.87 6.84
N ILE A 229 14.22 36.77 6.31
CA ILE A 229 13.84 37.33 5.00
C ILE A 229 13.44 38.82 5.09
N GLU A 230 13.00 39.31 6.26
CA GLU A 230 12.62 40.73 6.44
C GLU A 230 13.82 41.68 6.67
N GLU A 231 15.02 41.18 7.02
CA GLU A 231 16.20 42.03 7.27
C GLU A 231 17.05 42.31 6.02
N GLN A 232 16.69 41.75 4.86
CA GLN A 232 17.46 41.85 3.61
C GLN A 232 16.57 42.24 2.42
N GLY A 233 15.84 43.34 2.57
CA GLY A 233 14.88 43.82 1.57
C GLY A 233 14.94 45.32 1.34
N ASP A 234 16.11 45.84 0.95
CA ASP A 234 16.27 47.18 0.36
C ASP A 234 17.43 47.15 -0.65
N GLU A 235 17.23 46.57 -1.82
CA GLU A 235 17.94 47.01 -3.04
C GLU A 235 17.19 46.54 -4.29
N GLU A 236 16.80 47.52 -5.11
CA GLU A 236 16.11 47.37 -6.39
C GLU A 236 17.02 46.64 -7.40
N GLY A 237 16.46 45.70 -8.17
CA GLY A 237 17.19 44.99 -9.23
C GLY A 237 16.26 44.34 -10.23
N GLU A 238 16.43 44.71 -11.50
CA GLU A 238 15.58 44.43 -12.65
C GLU A 238 15.44 42.95 -13.03
N TYR A 239 14.32 42.69 -13.72
CA TYR A 239 13.84 41.45 -14.32
C TYR A 239 14.84 40.75 -15.25
N GLU A 240 15.07 39.45 -15.06
CA GLU A 240 15.18 38.47 -16.16
C GLU A 240 14.51 37.15 -15.72
N ASP A 241 13.56 36.69 -16.54
CA ASP A 241 12.84 35.42 -16.38
C ASP A 241 13.78 34.24 -16.65
N GLU A 242 14.21 33.52 -15.61
CA GLU A 242 14.64 32.13 -15.74
C GLU A 242 13.79 31.25 -14.81
N GLU A 243 12.94 30.41 -15.42
CA GLU A 243 12.18 29.33 -14.79
C GLU A 243 13.16 28.29 -14.20
N GLU A 244 13.80 28.59 -13.07
CA GLU A 244 14.54 27.61 -12.30
C GLU A 244 13.56 26.90 -11.35
N SER A 245 12.99 25.80 -11.85
CA SER A 245 12.23 24.84 -11.04
C SER A 245 13.04 24.49 -9.78
N PRO A 246 12.54 24.70 -8.55
CA PRO A 246 13.30 24.35 -7.36
C PRO A 246 13.58 22.85 -7.36
N ALA A 247 14.85 22.52 -7.14
CA ALA A 247 15.44 21.20 -7.21
C ALA A 247 14.47 20.10 -6.75
N SER A 248 14.17 19.18 -7.69
CA SER A 248 13.49 17.92 -7.47
C SER A 248 14.12 17.21 -6.28
N THR A 249 13.55 17.40 -5.09
CA THR A 249 13.82 16.57 -3.93
C THR A 249 13.52 15.13 -4.36
N PHE A 250 14.54 14.28 -4.41
CA PHE A 250 14.45 12.90 -4.87
C PHE A 250 13.29 12.18 -4.15
N ASN A 251 12.15 12.05 -4.83
CA ASN A 251 11.07 11.21 -4.36
C ASN A 251 11.21 9.85 -5.05
N PRO A 252 11.67 8.81 -4.33
CA PRO A 252 11.81 7.48 -4.93
C PRO A 252 10.45 6.89 -5.35
N LEU A 253 9.36 7.45 -4.84
CA LEU A 253 8.00 7.08 -5.22
C LEU A 253 7.59 7.89 -6.45
N ARG A 254 7.45 7.20 -7.59
CA ARG A 254 7.03 7.79 -8.87
C ARG A 254 5.53 8.08 -8.89
N TYR A 255 5.08 8.96 -8.00
CA TYR A 255 3.72 9.49 -8.00
C TYR A 255 3.51 10.41 -9.20
N ARG A 256 2.38 10.27 -9.88
CA ARG A 256 1.96 11.18 -10.94
C ARG A 256 0.50 11.60 -10.68
N PRO A 257 0.20 12.90 -10.51
CA PRO A 257 -1.18 13.36 -10.58
C PRO A 257 -1.73 13.10 -12.00
N ALA A 258 -3.03 12.82 -12.17
CA ALA A 258 -3.58 12.80 -13.52
C ALA A 258 -3.40 14.16 -14.18
N VAL A 259 -2.97 14.13 -15.43
CA VAL A 259 -2.94 15.30 -16.29
C VAL A 259 -4.38 15.78 -16.46
N ARG A 260 -4.76 16.88 -15.79
CA ARG A 260 -6.00 17.60 -16.12
C ARG A 260 -5.82 18.23 -17.48
N GLY A 261 -6.30 17.55 -18.50
CA GLY A 261 -6.38 18.08 -19.86
C GLY A 261 -5.57 17.28 -20.86
N ASN A 262 -6.25 16.35 -21.52
CA ASN A 262 -6.26 16.39 -22.98
C ASN A 262 -7.70 16.15 -23.40
N LYS A 263 -8.28 17.14 -24.09
CA LYS A 263 -9.47 16.92 -24.90
C LYS A 263 -9.17 15.71 -25.79
N ALA A 264 -10.04 14.71 -25.73
CA ALA A 264 -10.04 13.64 -26.71
C ALA A 264 -9.98 14.25 -28.12
N PRO A 265 -9.17 13.73 -29.05
CA PRO A 265 -9.37 14.07 -30.45
C PRO A 265 -10.77 13.58 -30.82
N ARG A 266 -11.62 14.50 -31.27
CA ARG A 266 -12.85 14.13 -31.95
C ARG A 266 -12.45 13.33 -33.18
N VAL A 267 -12.93 12.10 -33.25
CA VAL A 267 -13.19 11.40 -34.52
C VAL A 267 -14.70 11.29 -34.64
#